data_AF-A0A087UN77-F1
#
_entry.id   AF-A0A087UN77-F1
#
_cell.length_a   1.000
_cell.length_b   1.000
_cell.length_c   1.000
_cell.angle_alpha   90.00
_cell.angle_beta   90.00
_cell.angle_gamma   90.00
#
_symmetry.space_group_name_H-M   'P 1'
#
loop_
_entity.id
_entity.type
_entity.pdbx_description
1 polymer ?
#
loop_
_entity_poly.entity_id
_entity_poly.type
_entity_poly.pdbx_seq_one_letter_code
_entity_poly.pdbx_strand_id
1 'polypeptide(L)'
;METVVISAEGKVDRFVEEVLFEGELAVAFHGFIIHTAEDQTKIQKRYQESLKNMFSSFSEDELPPALSHYVKLISSTSSQQKARILFSLLEFGVTNNFVPQRLVCETLLKCDALVYHNEDFWCQSFMLIDKIIAGVDYKGVRDLLKTILDKAHGIKCANNVAVMSQLRAIQKVLETIFDRNTCLLPSYLILDEVQKKIPAKGSYPHWKFSKLISSFVDSFRPTAQMVSVSVFMEIAGDDTAYGKSKLLPVVGHSATLGNVWKLDPVTAKSPLRGLLPYNKELLEPQTSLLRYVLEQPYSRDMVCSMLGLSKQQKQRCPVLEEQLVELIVSAMEKSENETEAMEDGGPTQLLWQ
;
A
#
# COMPACT_ATOMS: atom_id res chain seq x y z
N MET A 1 -54.11 2.11 15.97
CA MET A 1 -53.00 3.09 15.93
C MET A 1 -51.71 2.29 15.88
N GLU A 2 -51.30 1.88 14.70
CA GLU A 2 -49.97 1.33 14.49
C GLU A 2 -49.01 2.51 14.39
N THR A 3 -48.17 2.67 15.41
CA THR A 3 -46.99 3.54 15.32
C THR A 3 -46.12 2.97 14.22
N VAL A 4 -46.18 3.57 13.03
CA VAL A 4 -45.25 3.28 11.93
C VAL A 4 -43.85 3.55 12.48
N VAL A 5 -43.12 2.49 12.79
CA VAL A 5 -41.70 2.57 13.14
C VAL A 5 -41.01 3.08 11.89
N ILE A 6 -40.74 4.38 11.85
CA ILE A 6 -39.99 5.00 10.76
C ILE A 6 -38.63 4.32 10.79
N SER A 7 -38.32 3.55 9.75
CA SER A 7 -37.01 2.94 9.53
C SER A 7 -35.91 3.99 9.72
N ALA A 8 -34.73 3.57 10.22
CA ALA A 8 -33.61 4.47 10.44
C ALA A 8 -33.28 5.32 9.21
N GLU A 9 -33.42 4.75 8.02
CA GLU A 9 -33.26 5.42 6.71
C GLU A 9 -34.29 6.54 6.49
N GLY A 10 -35.56 6.31 6.84
CA GLY A 10 -36.62 7.31 6.70
C GLY A 10 -36.51 8.48 7.68
N LYS A 11 -35.83 8.29 8.83
CA LYS A 11 -35.48 9.41 9.73
C LYS A 11 -34.37 10.26 9.13
N VAL A 12 -33.39 9.62 8.50
CA VAL A 12 -32.29 10.30 7.79
C VAL A 12 -32.81 11.09 6.58
N ASP A 13 -33.72 10.52 5.79
CA ASP A 13 -34.34 11.20 4.65
C ASP A 13 -35.03 12.50 5.08
N ARG A 14 -35.88 12.44 6.11
CA ARG A 14 -36.60 13.62 6.62
C ARG A 14 -35.64 14.70 7.13
N PHE A 15 -34.58 14.30 7.83
CA PHE A 15 -33.59 15.24 8.32
C PHE A 15 -32.86 15.93 7.17
N VAL A 16 -32.42 15.16 6.17
CA VAL A 16 -31.73 15.72 4.99
C VAL A 16 -32.68 16.62 4.21
N GLU A 17 -33.93 16.23 3.99
CA GLU A 17 -34.94 17.08 3.33
C GLU A 17 -35.20 18.38 4.11
N GLU A 18 -35.30 18.34 5.43
CA GLU A 18 -35.47 19.53 6.28
C GLU A 18 -34.30 20.50 6.11
N VAL A 19 -33.06 20.00 6.18
CA VAL A 19 -31.85 20.82 6.01
C VAL A 19 -31.75 21.38 4.58
N LEU A 20 -32.09 20.58 3.56
CA LEU A 20 -32.02 21.00 2.16
C LEU A 20 -33.12 22.02 1.82
N PHE A 21 -34.34 21.83 2.33
CA PHE A 21 -35.48 22.71 2.07
C PHE A 21 -35.35 24.06 2.79
N GLU A 22 -34.94 24.08 4.05
CA GLU A 22 -34.63 25.33 4.74
C GLU A 22 -33.46 26.07 4.07
N GLY A 23 -32.47 25.33 3.54
CA GLY A 23 -31.40 25.90 2.73
C GLY A 23 -31.88 26.51 1.41
N GLU A 24 -32.83 25.89 0.71
CA GLU A 24 -33.43 26.42 -0.52
C GLU A 24 -34.22 27.70 -0.27
N LEU A 25 -35.02 27.74 0.79
CA LEU A 25 -35.77 28.93 1.19
C LEU A 25 -34.83 30.09 1.52
N ALA A 26 -33.76 29.83 2.27
CA ALA A 26 -32.78 30.86 2.61
C ALA A 26 -32.08 31.45 1.37
N VAL A 27 -31.77 30.62 0.37
CA VAL A 27 -31.17 31.08 -0.89
C VAL A 27 -32.18 31.82 -1.77
N ALA A 28 -33.42 31.31 -1.88
CA ALA A 28 -34.48 31.92 -2.69
C ALA A 28 -34.90 33.30 -2.16
N PHE A 29 -34.91 33.47 -0.84
CA PHE A 29 -35.31 34.72 -0.17
C PHE A 29 -34.12 35.53 0.34
N HIS A 30 -32.91 35.28 -0.15
CA HIS A 30 -31.68 35.98 0.29
C HIS A 30 -31.76 37.51 0.16
N GLY A 31 -32.53 38.03 -0.79
CA GLY A 31 -32.78 39.47 -0.95
C GLY A 31 -33.82 40.06 0.02
N PHE A 32 -34.60 39.21 0.69
CA PHE A 32 -35.67 39.59 1.62
C PHE A 32 -35.32 39.28 3.09
N ILE A 33 -34.39 38.36 3.33
CA ILE A 33 -33.91 37.97 4.65
C ILE A 33 -32.55 38.64 4.87
N ILE A 34 -32.49 39.60 5.78
CA ILE A 34 -31.21 40.17 6.22
C ILE A 34 -30.52 39.12 7.09
N HIS A 35 -29.62 38.34 6.49
CA HIS A 35 -28.82 37.38 7.23
C HIS A 35 -27.71 38.12 8.02
N THR A 36 -27.98 38.46 9.27
CA THR A 36 -26.93 38.83 10.22
C THR A 36 -26.04 37.60 10.48
N ALA A 37 -24.73 37.79 10.69
CA ALA A 37 -23.80 36.68 10.98
C ALA A 37 -24.23 35.85 12.22
N GLU A 38 -24.95 36.47 13.14
CA GLU A 38 -25.55 35.82 14.31
C GLU A 38 -26.69 34.86 13.95
N ASP A 39 -27.45 35.12 12.89
CA ASP A 39 -28.57 34.26 12.52
C ASP A 39 -28.12 33.04 11.73
N GLN A 40 -27.07 33.17 10.92
CA GLN A 40 -26.42 32.03 10.26
C GLN A 40 -25.83 31.04 11.29
N THR A 41 -25.23 31.55 12.37
CA THR A 41 -24.70 30.70 13.45
C THR A 41 -25.81 30.04 14.27
N LYS A 42 -26.96 30.68 14.49
CA LYS A 42 -28.14 30.05 15.11
C LYS A 42 -28.72 28.94 14.24
N ILE A 43 -28.88 29.17 12.94
CA ILE A 43 -29.37 28.16 11.99
C ILE A 43 -28.44 26.95 11.97
N GLN A 44 -27.12 27.17 11.93
CA GLN A 44 -26.13 26.09 11.98
C GLN A 44 -26.20 25.30 13.30
N LYS A 45 -26.37 25.98 14.45
CA LYS A 45 -26.58 25.32 15.75
C LYS A 45 -27.85 24.47 15.76
N ARG A 46 -28.94 24.94 15.16
CA ARG A 46 -30.19 24.17 15.06
C ARG A 46 -30.00 22.88 14.25
N TYR A 47 -29.28 22.95 13.13
CA TYR A 47 -28.92 21.76 12.35
C TYR A 47 -28.04 20.79 13.14
N GLN A 48 -27.08 21.31 13.91
CA GLN A 48 -26.20 20.52 14.77
C GLN A 48 -26.98 19.80 15.89
N GLU A 49 -27.94 20.47 16.52
CA GLU A 49 -28.80 19.88 17.56
C GLU A 49 -29.73 18.82 16.97
N SER A 50 -30.33 19.09 15.80
CA SER A 50 -31.19 18.12 15.11
C SER A 50 -30.40 16.87 14.69
N LEU A 51 -29.18 17.05 14.16
CA LEU A 51 -28.25 15.96 13.83
C LEU A 51 -27.89 15.14 15.07
N LYS A 52 -27.56 15.81 16.19
CA LYS A 52 -27.24 15.17 17.47
C LYS A 52 -28.41 14.31 17.94
N ASN A 53 -29.63 14.86 17.94
CA ASN A 53 -30.83 14.14 18.36
C ASN A 53 -31.07 12.92 17.48
N MET A 54 -30.92 13.05 16.17
CA MET A 54 -31.05 11.95 15.21
C MET A 54 -30.06 10.82 15.51
N PHE A 55 -28.74 11.10 15.55
CA PHE A 55 -27.74 10.05 15.78
C PHE A 55 -27.77 9.46 17.19
N SER A 56 -28.12 10.27 18.20
CA SER A 56 -28.29 9.76 19.58
C SER A 56 -29.51 8.84 19.74
N SER A 57 -30.46 8.89 18.79
CA SER A 57 -31.66 8.05 18.82
C SER A 57 -31.48 6.67 18.19
N PHE A 58 -30.36 6.44 17.48
CA PHE A 58 -30.06 5.16 16.85
C PHE A 58 -29.34 4.21 17.81
N SER A 59 -29.64 2.92 17.68
CA SER A 59 -28.86 1.86 18.34
C SER A 59 -27.53 1.60 17.59
N GLU A 60 -26.61 0.85 18.20
CA GLU A 60 -25.32 0.50 17.58
C GLU A 60 -25.48 -0.26 16.26
N ASP A 61 -26.55 -1.05 16.10
CA ASP A 61 -26.83 -1.82 14.89
C ASP A 61 -27.47 -0.98 13.77
N GLU A 62 -28.21 0.08 14.11
CA GLU A 62 -28.88 0.96 13.15
C GLU A 62 -27.96 2.08 12.63
N LEU A 63 -26.88 2.39 13.35
CA LEU A 63 -25.97 3.48 13.02
C LEU A 63 -25.22 3.27 11.67
N PRO A 64 -24.62 2.11 11.37
CA PRO A 64 -23.95 1.88 10.09
C PRO A 64 -24.84 2.01 8.84
N PRO A 65 -26.05 1.40 8.77
CA PRO A 65 -26.92 1.55 7.61
C PRO A 65 -27.47 2.98 7.49
N ALA A 66 -27.83 3.64 8.61
CA ALA A 66 -28.26 5.03 8.61
C ALA A 66 -27.17 5.98 8.07
N LEU A 67 -25.92 5.77 8.46
CA LEU A 67 -24.79 6.55 7.97
C LEU A 67 -24.50 6.27 6.49
N SER A 68 -24.59 5.02 6.06
CA SER A 68 -24.44 4.64 4.64
C SER A 68 -25.50 5.33 3.78
N HIS A 69 -26.75 5.37 4.25
CA HIS A 69 -27.83 6.07 3.58
C HIS A 69 -27.61 7.58 3.55
N TYR A 70 -27.19 8.19 4.67
CA TYR A 70 -26.82 9.61 4.73
C TYR A 70 -25.73 9.98 3.70
N VAL A 71 -24.68 9.16 3.60
CA VAL A 71 -23.60 9.37 2.63
C VAL A 71 -24.09 9.24 1.17
N LYS A 72 -25.02 8.31 0.89
CA LYS A 72 -25.64 8.16 -0.44
C LYS A 72 -26.51 9.37 -0.81
N LEU A 73 -27.20 9.98 0.16
CA LEU A 73 -27.97 11.21 -0.08
C LEU A 73 -27.05 12.40 -0.37
N ILE A 74 -25.93 12.51 0.35
CA ILE A 74 -24.91 13.53 0.07
C ILE A 74 -24.38 13.38 -1.36
N SER A 75 -24.08 12.15 -1.80
CA SER A 75 -23.53 11.93 -3.14
C SER A 75 -24.52 12.22 -4.26
N SER A 76 -25.82 12.09 -4.00
CA SER A 76 -26.91 12.40 -4.94
C SER A 76 -27.26 13.89 -5.00
N THR A 77 -26.74 14.70 -4.06
CA THR A 77 -27.03 16.13 -3.97
C THR A 77 -26.26 16.91 -5.03
N SER A 78 -26.96 17.51 -6.00
CA SER A 78 -26.31 18.22 -7.12
C SER A 78 -25.72 19.60 -6.76
N SER A 79 -26.10 20.19 -5.62
CA SER A 79 -25.62 21.51 -5.21
C SER A 79 -24.38 21.42 -4.33
N GLN A 80 -23.29 22.07 -4.77
CA GLN A 80 -22.01 22.11 -4.06
C GLN A 80 -22.13 22.74 -2.66
N GLN A 81 -22.93 23.78 -2.49
CA GLN A 81 -23.12 24.44 -1.19
C GLN A 81 -23.85 23.52 -0.21
N LYS A 82 -24.88 22.81 -0.67
CA LYS A 82 -25.65 21.88 0.15
C LYS A 82 -24.80 20.70 0.60
N ALA A 83 -24.00 20.12 -0.32
CA ALA A 83 -23.05 19.07 0.02
C ALA A 83 -22.06 19.53 1.10
N ARG A 84 -21.51 20.74 0.99
CA ARG A 84 -20.59 21.30 2.02
C ARG A 84 -21.25 21.44 3.40
N ILE A 85 -22.51 21.87 3.46
CA ILE A 85 -23.24 21.95 4.74
C ILE A 85 -23.38 20.56 5.35
N LEU A 86 -23.82 19.56 4.56
CA LEU A 86 -23.96 18.18 5.04
C LEU A 86 -22.61 17.58 5.52
N PHE A 87 -21.52 17.81 4.78
CA PHE A 87 -20.18 17.42 5.23
C PHE A 87 -19.74 18.14 6.52
N SER A 88 -20.07 19.42 6.69
CA SER A 88 -19.76 20.16 7.92
C SER A 88 -20.54 19.66 9.14
N LEU A 89 -21.77 19.19 8.91
CA LEU A 89 -22.59 18.55 9.95
C LEU A 89 -22.01 17.19 10.33
N LEU A 90 -21.54 16.42 9.35
CA LEU A 90 -20.86 15.15 9.60
C LEU A 90 -19.53 15.36 10.36
N GLU A 91 -18.75 16.38 9.99
CA GLU A 91 -17.56 16.80 10.72
C GLU A 91 -17.89 17.11 12.18
N PHE A 92 -18.93 17.91 12.43
CA PHE A 92 -19.40 18.20 13.78
C PHE A 92 -19.83 16.95 14.54
N GLY A 93 -20.53 16.01 13.89
CA GLY A 93 -20.94 14.75 14.47
C GLY A 93 -19.76 13.91 14.96
N VAL A 94 -18.66 13.93 14.22
CA VAL A 94 -17.42 13.24 14.56
C VAL A 94 -16.65 13.96 15.67
N THR A 95 -16.49 15.29 15.59
CA THR A 95 -15.77 16.07 16.60
C THR A 95 -16.41 15.99 17.98
N ASN A 96 -17.74 15.86 18.05
CA ASN A 96 -18.48 15.69 19.30
C ASN A 96 -18.69 14.22 19.72
N ASN A 97 -18.06 13.26 19.02
CA ASN A 97 -18.14 11.83 19.29
C ASN A 97 -19.56 11.22 19.22
N PHE A 98 -20.46 11.77 18.41
CA PHE A 98 -21.77 11.15 18.15
C PHE A 98 -21.65 10.00 17.15
N VAL A 99 -20.66 10.05 16.26
CA VAL A 99 -20.40 9.03 15.25
C VAL A 99 -18.91 8.67 15.28
N PRO A 100 -18.53 7.38 15.30
CA PRO A 100 -17.13 6.97 15.28
C PRO A 100 -16.41 7.43 14.01
N GLN A 101 -15.21 8.02 14.16
CA GLN A 101 -14.35 8.49 13.07
C GLN A 101 -14.12 7.37 12.02
N ARG A 102 -13.83 6.17 12.51
CA ARG A 102 -13.54 4.99 11.69
C ARG A 102 -14.72 4.63 10.79
N LEU A 103 -15.92 4.57 11.37
CA LEU A 103 -17.13 4.19 10.65
C LEU A 103 -17.44 5.20 9.55
N VAL A 104 -17.24 6.50 9.80
CA VAL A 104 -17.40 7.57 8.80
C VAL A 104 -16.42 7.40 7.65
N CYS A 105 -15.12 7.24 7.94
CA CYS A 105 -14.11 7.04 6.91
C CYS A 105 -14.38 5.79 6.06
N GLU A 106 -14.71 4.66 6.69
CA GLU A 106 -15.01 3.43 5.97
C GLU A 106 -16.26 3.57 5.09
N THR A 107 -17.32 4.18 5.60
CA THR A 107 -18.58 4.38 4.85
C THR A 107 -18.38 5.30 3.65
N LEU A 108 -17.61 6.38 3.82
CA LEU A 108 -17.26 7.28 2.73
C LEU A 108 -16.46 6.56 1.63
N LEU A 109 -15.44 5.79 2.01
CA LEU A 109 -14.57 5.09 1.05
C LEU A 109 -15.26 3.90 0.35
N LYS A 110 -16.17 3.21 1.04
CA LYS A 110 -16.97 2.09 0.50
C LYS A 110 -18.15 2.56 -0.37
N CYS A 111 -18.47 3.85 -0.38
CA CYS A 111 -19.56 4.38 -1.20
C CYS A 111 -19.26 4.20 -2.70
N ASP A 112 -20.18 3.56 -3.43
CA ASP A 112 -20.04 3.33 -4.87
C ASP A 112 -20.05 4.64 -5.67
N ALA A 113 -20.70 5.67 -5.14
CA ALA A 113 -20.74 7.01 -5.75
C ALA A 113 -19.41 7.78 -5.58
N LEU A 114 -18.48 7.29 -4.75
CA LEU A 114 -17.14 7.87 -4.63
C LEU A 114 -16.29 7.48 -5.85
N VAL A 115 -16.50 8.24 -6.93
CA VAL A 115 -15.82 8.12 -8.22
C VAL A 115 -15.21 9.48 -8.58
N TYR A 116 -14.03 9.48 -9.21
CA TYR A 116 -13.30 10.70 -9.57
C TYR A 116 -14.07 11.64 -10.54
N HIS A 117 -15.11 11.12 -11.22
CA HIS A 117 -16.00 11.92 -12.06
C HIS A 117 -16.87 12.90 -11.24
N ASN A 118 -17.22 12.55 -9.99
CA ASN A 118 -17.92 13.45 -9.08
C ASN A 118 -16.89 14.24 -8.27
N GLU A 119 -16.37 15.32 -8.88
CA GLU A 119 -15.28 16.13 -8.32
C GLU A 119 -15.59 16.64 -6.90
N ASP A 120 -16.79 17.19 -6.71
CA ASP A 120 -17.17 17.85 -5.46
C ASP A 120 -17.29 16.85 -4.31
N PHE A 121 -18.04 15.76 -4.53
CA PHE A 121 -18.17 14.69 -3.53
C PHE A 121 -16.80 14.09 -3.21
N TRP A 122 -15.98 13.81 -4.24
CA TRP A 122 -14.63 13.30 -4.06
C TRP A 122 -13.77 14.22 -3.19
N CYS A 123 -13.65 15.50 -3.57
CA CYS A 123 -12.80 16.44 -2.85
C CYS A 123 -13.27 16.63 -1.40
N GLN A 124 -14.57 16.79 -1.17
CA GLN A 124 -15.11 16.98 0.18
C GLN A 124 -14.94 15.73 1.05
N SER A 125 -15.14 14.52 0.51
CA SER A 125 -14.90 13.27 1.23
C SER A 125 -13.44 13.15 1.68
N PHE A 126 -12.47 13.38 0.79
CA PHE A 126 -11.05 13.30 1.16
C PHE A 126 -10.62 14.44 2.10
N MET A 127 -11.18 15.65 1.96
CA MET A 127 -10.96 16.74 2.90
C MET A 127 -11.49 16.42 4.30
N LEU A 128 -12.66 15.78 4.40
CA LEU A 128 -13.19 15.34 5.69
C LEU A 128 -12.33 14.24 6.30
N ILE A 129 -11.94 13.23 5.50
CA ILE A 129 -11.06 12.14 5.93
C ILE A 129 -9.76 12.70 6.52
N ASP A 130 -9.10 13.64 5.83
CA ASP A 130 -7.86 14.29 6.30
C ASP A 130 -7.99 14.89 7.70
N LYS A 131 -9.14 15.48 8.03
CA LYS A 131 -9.38 16.10 9.34
C LYS A 131 -9.64 15.10 10.46
N ILE A 132 -10.33 13.99 10.15
CA ILE A 132 -10.82 13.05 11.18
C ILE A 132 -9.92 11.82 11.35
N ILE A 133 -9.01 11.55 10.40
CA ILE A 133 -8.17 10.36 10.39
C ILE A 133 -7.30 10.21 11.64
N ALA A 134 -6.94 11.33 12.29
CA ALA A 134 -6.17 11.34 13.53
C ALA A 134 -6.87 10.66 14.72
N GLY A 135 -8.21 10.57 14.69
CA GLY A 135 -8.98 9.86 15.72
C GLY A 135 -9.19 8.37 15.45
N VAL A 136 -8.64 7.82 14.36
CA VAL A 136 -8.78 6.40 14.01
C VAL A 136 -7.60 5.60 14.55
N ASP A 137 -7.85 4.37 15.01
CA ASP A 137 -6.80 3.46 15.47
C ASP A 137 -5.82 3.08 14.34
N TYR A 138 -4.56 2.78 14.67
CA TYR A 138 -3.54 2.51 13.67
C TYR A 138 -3.87 1.34 12.71
N LYS A 139 -4.65 0.34 13.17
CA LYS A 139 -5.09 -0.76 12.30
C LYS A 139 -6.18 -0.27 11.34
N GLY A 140 -7.13 0.51 11.84
CA GLY A 140 -8.11 1.20 11.02
C GLY A 140 -7.45 2.09 9.96
N VAL A 141 -6.45 2.90 10.33
CA VAL A 141 -5.73 3.74 9.35
C VAL A 141 -5.04 2.89 8.27
N ARG A 142 -4.45 1.73 8.63
CA ARG A 142 -3.89 0.78 7.66
C ARG A 142 -4.94 0.27 6.67
N ASP A 143 -6.12 -0.14 7.16
CA ASP A 143 -7.21 -0.64 6.31
C ASP A 143 -7.75 0.47 5.37
N LEU A 144 -7.86 1.69 5.89
CA LEU A 144 -8.24 2.87 5.10
C LEU A 144 -7.19 3.17 4.04
N LEU A 145 -5.89 3.16 4.38
CA LEU A 145 -4.79 3.38 3.43
C LEU A 145 -4.87 2.43 2.23
N LYS A 146 -5.11 1.13 2.48
CA LYS A 146 -5.27 0.13 1.41
C LYS A 146 -6.38 0.52 0.45
N THR A 147 -7.53 0.92 0.98
CA THR A 147 -8.70 1.34 0.20
C THR A 147 -8.44 2.63 -0.57
N ILE A 148 -7.74 3.60 0.04
CA ILE A 148 -7.35 4.87 -0.59
C ILE A 148 -6.39 4.61 -1.76
N LEU A 149 -5.40 3.74 -1.57
CA LEU A 149 -4.47 3.34 -2.63
C LEU A 149 -5.20 2.65 -3.79
N ASP A 150 -6.20 1.79 -3.51
CA ASP A 150 -7.01 1.15 -4.54
C ASP A 150 -7.83 2.16 -5.34
N LYS A 151 -8.44 3.14 -4.68
CA LYS A 151 -9.15 4.25 -5.33
C LYS A 151 -8.20 5.12 -6.16
N ALA A 152 -6.97 5.36 -5.70
CA ALA A 152 -5.96 6.09 -6.44
C ALA A 152 -5.51 5.37 -7.73
N HIS A 153 -5.40 4.03 -7.71
CA HIS A 153 -5.10 3.22 -8.90
C HIS A 153 -6.24 3.24 -9.93
N GLY A 154 -7.48 3.49 -9.51
CA GLY A 154 -8.62 3.62 -10.41
C GLY A 154 -8.56 4.85 -11.33
N ILE A 155 -7.72 5.84 -11.02
CA ILE A 155 -7.57 7.05 -11.84
C ILE A 155 -6.51 6.80 -12.91
N LYS A 156 -6.94 6.71 -14.18
CA LYS A 156 -6.02 6.47 -15.31
C LYS A 156 -5.02 7.62 -15.47
N CYS A 157 -3.75 7.28 -15.68
CA CYS A 157 -2.65 8.24 -15.92
C CYS A 157 -2.83 9.13 -17.17
N ALA A 158 -3.70 8.74 -18.11
CA ALA A 158 -4.00 9.48 -19.34
C ALA A 158 -5.08 10.58 -19.15
N ASN A 159 -5.59 10.77 -17.93
CA ASN A 159 -6.67 11.72 -17.67
C ASN A 159 -6.18 13.18 -17.68
N ASN A 160 -7.08 14.06 -18.14
CA ASN A 160 -6.89 15.49 -18.35
C ASN A 160 -6.52 16.26 -17.06
N VAL A 161 -5.89 17.43 -17.18
CA VAL A 161 -5.53 18.38 -16.10
C VAL A 161 -6.73 18.74 -15.19
N ALA A 162 -7.95 18.57 -15.69
CA ALA A 162 -9.18 18.75 -14.93
C ALA A 162 -9.29 17.86 -13.68
N VAL A 163 -8.58 16.73 -13.60
CA VAL A 163 -8.65 15.80 -12.43
C VAL A 163 -7.65 16.17 -11.31
N MET A 164 -6.99 17.33 -11.42
CA MET A 164 -5.90 17.70 -10.51
C MET A 164 -6.37 18.07 -9.09
N SER A 165 -7.58 18.61 -8.91
CA SER A 165 -8.16 18.90 -7.60
C SER A 165 -8.42 17.60 -6.83
N GLN A 166 -9.01 16.60 -7.50
CA GLN A 166 -9.29 15.27 -6.97
C GLN A 166 -8.00 14.55 -6.56
N LEU A 167 -6.96 14.63 -7.40
CA LEU A 167 -5.65 14.04 -7.11
C LEU A 167 -4.97 14.72 -5.92
N ARG A 168 -5.06 16.06 -5.80
CA ARG A 168 -4.53 16.80 -4.65
C ARG A 168 -5.24 16.44 -3.35
N ALA A 169 -6.55 16.21 -3.41
CA ALA A 169 -7.32 15.81 -2.23
C ALA A 169 -6.82 14.47 -1.65
N ILE A 170 -6.58 13.47 -2.51
CA ILE A 170 -5.95 12.20 -2.09
C ILE A 170 -4.53 12.41 -1.60
N GLN A 171 -3.74 13.20 -2.34
CA GLN A 171 -2.34 13.45 -2.02
C GLN A 171 -2.21 14.00 -0.60
N LYS A 172 -3.07 14.95 -0.21
CA LYS A 172 -3.06 15.54 1.12
C LYS A 172 -3.28 14.49 2.21
N VAL A 173 -4.27 13.60 2.03
CA VAL A 173 -4.52 12.50 2.98
C VAL A 173 -3.32 11.54 3.04
N LEU A 174 -2.72 11.20 1.90
CA LEU A 174 -1.52 10.35 1.87
C LEU A 174 -0.33 11.02 2.55
N GLU A 175 -0.13 12.33 2.38
CA GLU A 175 0.89 13.10 3.07
C GLU A 175 0.70 13.04 4.59
N THR A 176 -0.54 13.22 5.07
CA THR A 176 -0.89 13.10 6.49
C THR A 176 -0.65 11.69 7.03
N ILE A 177 -0.99 10.64 6.27
CA ILE A 177 -0.73 9.24 6.67
C ILE A 177 0.77 8.93 6.67
N PHE A 178 1.53 9.45 5.70
CA PHE A 178 2.96 9.15 5.53
C PHE A 178 3.85 9.99 6.44
N ASP A 179 3.31 11.06 7.02
CA ASP A 179 4.03 11.89 7.97
C ASP A 179 4.35 11.14 9.25
N ARG A 180 5.66 11.00 9.51
CA ARG A 180 6.20 10.31 10.68
C ARG A 180 5.93 11.09 11.97
N ASN A 181 5.74 12.41 11.88
CA ASN A 181 5.49 13.26 13.04
C ASN A 181 4.04 13.12 13.53
N THR A 182 3.09 12.98 12.60
CA THR A 182 1.68 12.72 12.94
C THR A 182 1.50 11.34 13.60
N CYS A 183 2.37 10.38 13.31
CA CYS A 183 2.44 9.08 14.00
C CYS A 183 1.11 8.29 14.03
N LEU A 184 0.33 8.36 12.94
CA LEU A 184 -0.96 7.67 12.84
C LEU A 184 -0.84 6.15 12.84
N LEU A 185 0.25 5.63 12.26
CA LEU A 185 0.61 4.22 12.33
C LEU A 185 2.12 4.03 12.17
N PRO A 186 2.67 2.88 12.64
CA PRO A 186 4.06 2.54 12.40
C PRO A 186 4.40 2.58 10.91
N SER A 187 5.40 3.38 10.54
CA SER A 187 5.75 3.62 9.13
C SER A 187 6.11 2.33 8.36
N TYR A 188 6.60 1.30 9.05
CA TYR A 188 6.87 -0.02 8.46
C TYR A 188 5.60 -0.72 7.94
N LEU A 189 4.44 -0.52 8.58
CA LEU A 189 3.16 -1.05 8.10
C LEU A 189 2.67 -0.32 6.85
N ILE A 190 2.93 0.99 6.76
CA ILE A 190 2.68 1.78 5.54
C ILE A 190 3.51 1.22 4.39
N LEU A 191 4.81 0.97 4.64
CA LEU A 191 5.72 0.40 3.64
C LEU A 191 5.21 -0.94 3.11
N ASP A 192 4.78 -1.84 4.00
CA ASP A 192 4.26 -3.16 3.64
C ASP A 192 3.03 -3.06 2.71
N GLU A 193 2.07 -2.18 3.02
CA GLU A 193 0.90 -1.97 2.16
C GLU A 193 1.27 -1.31 0.81
N VAL A 194 2.16 -0.33 0.83
CA VAL A 194 2.63 0.37 -0.38
C VAL A 194 3.38 -0.59 -1.31
N GLN A 195 4.32 -1.39 -0.80
CA GLN A 195 5.10 -2.32 -1.63
C GLN A 195 4.28 -3.50 -2.14
N LYS A 196 3.22 -3.93 -1.44
CA LYS A 196 2.27 -4.93 -1.98
C LYS A 196 1.48 -4.40 -3.17
N LYS A 197 1.13 -3.11 -3.15
CA LYS A 197 0.27 -2.49 -4.15
C LYS A 197 1.03 -1.90 -5.32
N ILE A 198 2.29 -1.49 -5.13
CA ILE A 198 3.14 -0.95 -6.19
C ILE A 198 4.07 -2.07 -6.67
N PRO A 199 3.82 -2.63 -7.87
CA PRO A 199 4.67 -3.68 -8.41
C PRO A 199 6.09 -3.17 -8.64
N ALA A 200 7.06 -4.10 -8.64
CA ALA A 200 8.49 -3.86 -8.89
C ALA A 200 8.82 -3.15 -10.23
N LYS A 201 7.84 -2.93 -11.12
CA LYS A 201 8.00 -2.25 -12.42
C LYS A 201 7.61 -0.76 -12.42
N GLY A 202 7.58 -0.09 -11.26
CA GLY A 202 7.34 1.36 -11.21
C GLY A 202 5.93 1.76 -11.67
N SER A 203 4.96 0.85 -11.58
CA SER A 203 3.55 1.16 -11.83
C SER A 203 2.99 1.89 -10.62
N TYR A 204 3.33 3.18 -10.50
CA TYR A 204 2.70 4.06 -9.53
C TYR A 204 1.22 4.27 -9.90
N PRO A 205 0.31 4.40 -8.91
CA PRO A 205 -1.11 4.66 -9.18
C PRO A 205 -1.31 5.88 -10.09
N HIS A 206 -0.51 6.93 -9.89
CA HIS A 206 -0.46 8.11 -10.74
C HIS A 206 0.92 8.78 -10.60
N TRP A 207 1.41 9.44 -11.66
CA TRP A 207 2.70 10.17 -11.63
C TRP A 207 2.76 11.19 -10.49
N LYS A 208 1.60 11.76 -10.11
CA LYS A 208 1.47 12.75 -9.04
C LYS A 208 1.93 12.22 -7.68
N PHE A 209 1.70 10.95 -7.38
CA PHE A 209 2.07 10.33 -6.10
C PHE A 209 3.49 9.76 -6.11
N SER A 210 4.12 9.65 -7.29
CA SER A 210 5.42 8.98 -7.45
C SER A 210 6.50 9.57 -6.55
N LYS A 211 6.62 10.90 -6.46
CA LYS A 211 7.62 11.55 -5.60
C LYS A 211 7.41 11.25 -4.11
N LEU A 212 6.18 11.41 -3.63
CA LEU A 212 5.81 11.15 -2.23
C LEU A 212 6.09 9.70 -1.84
N ILE A 213 5.63 8.76 -2.67
CA ILE A 213 5.77 7.34 -2.38
C ILE A 213 7.24 6.91 -2.49
N SER A 214 7.94 7.34 -3.54
CA SER A 214 9.35 6.97 -3.71
C SER A 214 10.22 7.52 -2.60
N SER A 215 10.05 8.79 -2.19
CA SER A 215 10.84 9.33 -1.07
C SER A 215 10.53 8.63 0.24
N PHE A 216 9.26 8.26 0.46
CA PHE A 216 8.87 7.48 1.63
C PHE A 216 9.50 6.09 1.62
N VAL A 217 9.44 5.37 0.51
CA VAL A 217 10.07 4.05 0.34
C VAL A 217 11.58 4.15 0.51
N ASP A 218 12.25 5.11 -0.15
CA ASP A 218 13.70 5.30 -0.06
C ASP A 218 14.17 5.61 1.35
N SER A 219 13.34 6.23 2.21
CA SER A 219 13.69 6.45 3.62
C SER A 219 13.89 5.15 4.42
N PHE A 220 13.43 3.99 3.92
CA PHE A 220 13.68 2.68 4.52
C PHE A 220 14.92 1.97 3.96
N ARG A 221 15.64 2.57 3.01
CA ARG A 221 16.88 2.00 2.46
C ARG A 221 17.94 1.76 3.54
N PRO A 222 18.17 2.66 4.53
CA PRO A 222 19.09 2.36 5.63
C PRO A 222 18.64 1.15 6.45
N THR A 223 17.33 0.99 6.70
CA THR A 223 16.80 -0.17 7.40
C THR A 223 17.01 -1.46 6.61
N ALA A 224 16.81 -1.41 5.28
CA ALA A 224 17.12 -2.52 4.38
C ALA A 224 18.61 -2.92 4.47
N GLN A 225 19.51 -1.93 4.49
CA GLN A 225 20.95 -2.15 4.63
C GLN A 225 21.30 -2.80 5.99
N MET A 226 20.69 -2.36 7.09
CA MET A 226 20.95 -2.94 8.42
C MET A 226 20.59 -4.43 8.53
N VAL A 227 19.56 -4.88 7.81
CA VAL A 227 19.10 -6.28 7.84
C VAL A 227 19.60 -7.10 6.65
N SER A 228 20.39 -6.49 5.77
CA SER A 228 21.04 -7.18 4.66
C SER A 228 22.41 -7.64 5.10
N VAL A 229 22.75 -8.91 4.81
CA VAL A 229 24.14 -9.36 4.88
C VAL A 229 24.83 -8.85 3.62
N SER A 230 25.21 -7.57 3.64
CA SER A 230 26.08 -7.00 2.61
C SER A 230 27.51 -7.42 2.91
N VAL A 231 28.13 -8.19 2.03
CA VAL A 231 29.56 -8.42 2.08
C VAL A 231 30.23 -7.68 0.94
N PHE A 232 30.94 -6.63 1.37
CA PHE A 232 31.80 -5.70 0.67
C PHE A 232 31.17 -4.79 -0.39
N MET A 233 30.97 -3.53 0.04
CA MET A 233 31.27 -2.35 -0.79
C MET A 233 32.73 -2.46 -1.24
N GLU A 234 32.97 -2.37 -2.54
CA GLU A 234 34.28 -2.02 -3.07
C GLU A 234 34.41 -0.49 -2.93
N ILE A 235 35.33 -0.01 -2.11
CA ILE A 235 35.74 1.41 -2.15
C ILE A 235 36.65 1.54 -3.38
N ALA A 236 36.06 1.54 -4.56
CA ALA A 236 36.70 2.08 -5.74
C ALA A 236 36.44 3.59 -5.75
N GLY A 237 37.48 4.38 -6.00
CA GLY A 237 37.38 5.84 -6.04
C GLY A 237 36.23 6.31 -6.94
N ASP A 238 35.50 7.28 -6.39
CA ASP A 238 34.52 8.17 -7.03
C ASP A 238 33.23 7.60 -7.66
N ASP A 239 33.00 6.28 -7.69
CA ASP A 239 31.69 5.72 -8.08
C ASP A 239 31.28 4.57 -7.16
N THR A 240 30.28 4.79 -6.31
CA THR A 240 29.71 3.79 -5.39
C THR A 240 28.92 2.71 -6.13
N ALA A 241 29.61 1.73 -6.69
CA ALA A 241 29.00 0.49 -7.15
C ALA A 241 28.65 -0.40 -5.94
N TYR A 242 27.36 -0.47 -5.61
CA TYR A 242 26.84 -1.50 -4.71
C TYR A 242 27.10 -2.87 -5.34
N GLY A 243 27.81 -3.76 -4.62
CA GLY A 243 28.33 -5.01 -5.16
C GLY A 243 27.55 -6.24 -4.69
N LYS A 244 27.31 -7.15 -5.66
CA LYS A 244 26.80 -8.51 -5.47
C LYS A 244 27.44 -9.17 -4.25
N SER A 245 26.66 -9.92 -3.48
CA SER A 245 27.18 -10.73 -2.38
C SER A 245 28.21 -11.74 -2.91
N LYS A 246 29.50 -11.38 -2.87
CA LYS A 246 30.64 -12.25 -3.23
C LYS A 246 30.99 -13.23 -2.10
N LEU A 247 30.16 -13.33 -1.07
CA LEU A 247 30.31 -14.39 -0.08
C LEU A 247 30.14 -15.74 -0.76
N LEU A 248 31.17 -16.57 -0.63
CA LEU A 248 31.16 -17.94 -1.10
C LEU A 248 31.38 -18.88 0.09
N PRO A 249 30.59 -19.96 0.21
CA PRO A 249 30.78 -20.93 1.27
C PRO A 249 31.98 -21.83 0.99
N VAL A 250 32.55 -22.38 2.06
CA VAL A 250 33.44 -23.55 1.95
C VAL A 250 32.59 -24.81 2.06
N VAL A 251 32.53 -25.58 0.97
CA VAL A 251 31.75 -26.82 0.87
C VAL A 251 32.29 -27.85 1.88
N GLY A 252 31.38 -28.60 2.52
CA GLY A 252 31.73 -29.58 3.56
C GLY A 252 31.84 -29.01 4.99
N HIS A 253 32.19 -27.72 5.15
CA HIS A 253 32.31 -27.07 6.46
C HIS A 253 31.19 -26.09 6.78
N SER A 254 30.51 -25.57 5.75
CA SER A 254 29.45 -24.56 5.90
C SER A 254 28.04 -25.14 6.12
N ALA A 255 27.89 -26.48 6.14
CA ALA A 255 26.58 -27.14 6.23
C ALA A 255 25.85 -26.92 7.57
N THR A 256 26.58 -26.51 8.62
CA THR A 256 26.05 -26.21 9.95
C THR A 256 25.58 -24.76 10.12
N LEU A 257 25.96 -23.87 9.19
CA LEU A 257 25.61 -22.45 9.21
C LEU A 257 24.22 -22.24 8.58
N GLY A 258 23.19 -22.59 9.35
CA GLY A 258 21.79 -22.54 8.94
C GLY A 258 21.34 -21.21 8.34
N ASN A 259 20.46 -21.31 7.33
CA ASN A 259 19.69 -20.25 6.66
C ASN A 259 20.43 -19.22 5.79
N VAL A 260 21.73 -18.97 5.96
CA VAL A 260 22.44 -17.91 5.20
C VAL A 260 22.52 -18.21 3.70
N TRP A 261 22.76 -19.49 3.36
CA TRP A 261 22.91 -19.95 1.98
C TRP A 261 21.61 -20.48 1.36
N LYS A 262 20.49 -20.33 2.07
CA LYS A 262 19.21 -20.86 1.62
C LYS A 262 18.72 -20.05 0.42
N LEU A 263 18.28 -20.73 -0.62
CA LEU A 263 17.70 -20.15 -1.82
C LEU A 263 16.30 -20.72 -2.04
N ASP A 264 15.46 -19.93 -2.70
CA ASP A 264 14.16 -20.39 -3.16
C ASP A 264 14.32 -21.39 -4.31
N PRO A 265 13.72 -22.60 -4.24
CA PRO A 265 13.94 -23.66 -5.23
C PRO A 265 13.33 -23.37 -6.61
N VAL A 266 12.47 -22.36 -6.74
CA VAL A 266 11.80 -22.00 -8.00
C VAL A 266 12.46 -20.78 -8.64
N THR A 267 12.91 -19.81 -7.84
CA THR A 267 13.41 -18.52 -8.33
C THR A 267 14.91 -18.31 -8.11
N ALA A 268 15.57 -19.21 -7.36
CA ALA A 268 16.96 -19.09 -6.93
C ALA A 268 17.28 -17.82 -6.12
N LYS A 269 16.25 -17.13 -5.58
CA LYS A 269 16.42 -15.89 -4.82
C LYS A 269 16.66 -16.18 -3.34
N SER A 270 17.41 -15.31 -2.69
CA SER A 270 17.57 -15.37 -1.24
C SER A 270 16.25 -15.00 -0.54
N PRO A 271 15.87 -15.70 0.54
CA PRO A 271 14.68 -15.36 1.31
C PRO A 271 14.93 -14.08 2.11
N LEU A 272 14.44 -12.95 1.59
CA LEU A 272 14.55 -11.64 2.24
C LEU A 272 13.43 -11.43 3.28
N ARG A 273 13.72 -10.64 4.32
CA ARG A 273 12.79 -10.39 5.42
C ARG A 273 11.90 -9.18 5.14
N GLY A 274 10.63 -9.45 4.83
CA GLY A 274 9.65 -8.39 4.60
C GLY A 274 9.86 -7.66 3.28
N LEU A 275 9.07 -6.60 3.08
CA LEU A 275 9.04 -5.80 1.86
C LEU A 275 9.83 -4.52 2.07
N LEU A 276 11.13 -4.66 2.33
CA LEU A 276 12.06 -3.54 2.40
C LEU A 276 12.60 -3.23 1.00
N PRO A 277 12.99 -1.97 0.72
CA PRO A 277 13.62 -1.58 -0.54
C PRO A 277 15.07 -2.09 -0.60
N TYR A 278 15.21 -3.41 -0.76
CA TYR A 278 16.49 -4.07 -0.91
C TYR A 278 17.21 -3.64 -2.19
N ASN A 279 18.53 -3.75 -2.19
CA ASN A 279 19.32 -3.56 -3.40
C ASN A 279 18.91 -4.58 -4.47
N LYS A 280 18.94 -4.15 -5.74
CA LYS A 280 18.51 -4.97 -6.88
C LYS A 280 19.20 -6.33 -6.91
N GLU A 281 20.48 -6.36 -6.57
CA GLU A 281 21.32 -7.57 -6.54
C GLU A 281 20.82 -8.64 -5.57
N LEU A 282 20.19 -8.24 -4.46
CA LEU A 282 19.59 -9.18 -3.50
C LEU A 282 18.23 -9.72 -3.97
N LEU A 283 17.56 -8.97 -4.86
CA LEU A 283 16.29 -9.36 -5.48
C LEU A 283 16.48 -10.22 -6.73
N GLU A 284 17.71 -10.33 -7.23
CA GLU A 284 18.08 -11.14 -8.37
C GLU A 284 18.35 -12.61 -7.97
N PRO A 285 18.07 -13.57 -8.87
CA PRO A 285 18.45 -14.97 -8.68
C PRO A 285 19.96 -15.13 -8.44
N GLN A 286 20.35 -15.86 -7.39
CA GLN A 286 21.75 -16.10 -7.03
C GLN A 286 22.31 -17.35 -7.75
N THR A 287 22.20 -17.38 -9.07
CA THR A 287 22.64 -18.52 -9.89
C THR A 287 24.15 -18.73 -9.86
N SER A 288 24.93 -17.65 -9.78
CA SER A 288 26.40 -17.71 -9.67
C SER A 288 26.87 -18.41 -8.39
N LEU A 289 26.18 -18.17 -7.27
CA LEU A 289 26.47 -18.84 -6.00
C LEU A 289 26.16 -20.35 -6.11
N LEU A 290 25.00 -20.69 -6.70
CA LEU A 290 24.63 -22.10 -6.89
C LEU A 290 25.61 -22.83 -7.81
N ARG A 291 26.05 -22.19 -8.90
CA ARG A 291 27.05 -22.73 -9.83
C ARG A 291 28.39 -22.96 -9.15
N TYR A 292 28.88 -21.98 -8.39
CA TYR A 292 30.11 -22.13 -7.61
C TYR A 292 30.05 -23.36 -6.70
N VAL A 293 28.93 -23.57 -5.99
CA VAL A 293 28.79 -24.74 -5.09
C VAL A 293 28.74 -26.04 -5.89
N LEU A 294 28.06 -26.08 -7.04
CA LEU A 294 27.97 -27.26 -7.90
C LEU A 294 29.33 -27.70 -8.47
N GLU A 295 30.20 -26.74 -8.79
CA GLU A 295 31.56 -27.01 -9.29
C GLU A 295 32.47 -27.69 -8.25
N GLN A 296 32.12 -27.63 -6.97
CA GLN A 296 32.94 -28.22 -5.91
C GLN A 296 32.62 -29.70 -5.69
N PRO A 297 33.63 -30.55 -5.44
CA PRO A 297 33.41 -31.95 -5.08
C PRO A 297 32.67 -32.06 -3.74
N TYR A 298 31.91 -33.14 -3.57
CA TYR A 298 31.11 -33.43 -2.36
C TYR A 298 30.05 -32.37 -2.00
N SER A 299 29.64 -31.52 -2.96
CA SER A 299 28.66 -30.45 -2.74
C SER A 299 27.20 -30.90 -2.61
N ARG A 300 26.89 -32.17 -2.91
CA ARG A 300 25.52 -32.72 -2.99
C ARG A 300 24.65 -32.36 -1.79
N ASP A 301 25.11 -32.63 -0.57
CA ASP A 301 24.29 -32.40 0.63
C ASP A 301 24.11 -30.90 0.91
N MET A 302 25.10 -30.07 0.54
CA MET A 302 25.00 -28.61 0.64
C MET A 302 23.98 -28.05 -0.36
N VAL A 303 24.02 -28.46 -1.62
CA VAL A 303 23.04 -28.04 -2.65
C VAL A 303 21.62 -28.44 -2.23
N CYS A 304 21.43 -29.66 -1.72
CA CYS A 304 20.15 -30.10 -1.19
C CYS A 304 19.69 -29.23 -0.01
N SER A 305 20.59 -28.85 0.89
CA SER A 305 20.27 -27.97 2.03
C SER A 305 19.93 -26.54 1.59
N MET A 306 20.69 -25.98 0.64
CA MET A 306 20.47 -24.63 0.09
C MET A 306 19.09 -24.51 -0.57
N LEU A 307 18.70 -25.51 -1.38
CA LEU A 307 17.42 -25.51 -2.10
C LEU A 307 16.28 -26.16 -1.31
N GLY A 308 16.54 -26.66 -0.10
CA GLY A 308 15.55 -27.35 0.73
C GLY A 308 15.04 -28.66 0.11
N LEU A 309 15.84 -29.32 -0.73
CA LEU A 309 15.48 -30.57 -1.39
C LEU A 309 15.57 -31.73 -0.40
N SER A 310 14.45 -32.41 -0.18
CA SER A 310 14.41 -33.61 0.66
C SER A 310 14.70 -34.86 -0.17
N LYS A 311 15.48 -35.80 0.40
CA LYS A 311 15.77 -37.10 -0.25
C LYS A 311 14.54 -38.00 -0.38
N GLN A 312 13.43 -37.66 0.29
CA GLN A 312 12.25 -38.52 0.43
C GLN A 312 11.18 -38.26 -0.63
N GLN A 313 11.22 -37.14 -1.35
CA GLN A 313 10.20 -36.79 -2.34
C GLN A 313 10.84 -36.46 -3.69
N LYS A 314 10.31 -37.03 -4.77
CA LYS A 314 10.68 -36.62 -6.14
C LYS A 314 10.19 -35.19 -6.35
N GLN A 315 11.11 -34.24 -6.25
CA GLN A 315 10.84 -32.82 -6.46
C GLN A 315 11.58 -32.37 -7.71
N ARG A 316 10.84 -31.81 -8.65
CA ARG A 316 11.42 -31.16 -9.82
C ARG A 316 11.93 -29.78 -9.41
N CYS A 317 13.17 -29.45 -9.72
CA CYS A 317 13.78 -28.15 -9.43
C CYS A 317 14.30 -27.55 -10.75
N PRO A 318 13.51 -26.71 -11.43
CA PRO A 318 13.88 -26.13 -12.72
C PRO A 318 15.19 -25.35 -12.66
N VAL A 319 15.39 -24.58 -11.58
CA VAL A 319 16.64 -23.83 -11.34
C VAL A 319 17.85 -24.75 -11.32
N LEU A 320 17.76 -25.89 -10.64
CA LEU A 320 18.87 -26.85 -10.57
C LEU A 320 19.09 -27.54 -11.91
N GLU A 321 18.03 -27.94 -12.61
CA GLU A 321 18.11 -28.51 -13.97
C GLU A 321 18.83 -27.53 -14.91
N GLU A 322 18.40 -26.27 -14.95
CA GLU A 322 19.01 -25.22 -15.77
C GLU A 322 20.48 -24.98 -15.41
N GLN A 323 20.82 -24.90 -14.11
CA GLN A 323 22.22 -24.69 -13.70
C GLN A 323 23.12 -25.88 -14.02
N LEU A 324 22.60 -27.11 -14.00
CA LEU A 324 23.37 -28.29 -14.43
C LEU A 324 23.63 -28.27 -15.94
N VAL A 325 22.63 -27.89 -16.75
CA VAL A 325 22.82 -27.72 -18.20
C VAL A 325 23.87 -26.64 -18.48
N GLU A 326 23.77 -25.48 -17.81
CA GLU A 326 24.75 -24.40 -17.97
C GLU A 326 26.17 -24.81 -17.55
N LEU A 327 26.30 -25.67 -16.54
CA LEU A 327 27.60 -26.18 -16.13
C LEU A 327 28.21 -27.11 -17.19
N ILE A 328 27.39 -27.96 -17.82
CA ILE A 328 27.82 -28.81 -18.94
C ILE A 328 28.24 -27.95 -20.14
N VAL A 329 27.48 -26.91 -20.49
CA VAL A 329 27.83 -25.97 -21.56
C VAL A 329 29.16 -25.28 -21.25
N SER A 330 29.34 -24.78 -20.03
CA SER A 330 30.61 -24.19 -19.57
C SER A 330 31.79 -25.17 -19.67
N ALA A 331 31.58 -26.45 -19.35
CA ALA A 331 32.60 -27.49 -19.51
C ALA A 331 32.94 -27.74 -20.99
N MET A 332 31.95 -27.74 -21.89
CA MET A 332 32.16 -27.86 -23.33
C MET A 332 32.95 -26.67 -23.89
N GLU A 333 32.59 -25.45 -23.50
CA GLU A 333 33.30 -24.22 -23.91
C GLU A 333 34.75 -24.22 -23.43
N LYS A 334 35.03 -24.66 -22.20
CA LYS A 334 36.40 -24.80 -21.70
C LYS A 334 37.19 -25.87 -22.46
N SER A 335 36.53 -26.95 -22.86
CA SER A 335 37.16 -28.03 -23.64
C SER A 335 37.58 -27.58 -25.04
N GLU A 336 36.80 -26.68 -25.66
CA GLU A 336 37.15 -26.11 -26.98
C GLU A 336 38.31 -25.11 -26.90
N ASN A 337 38.42 -24.38 -25.78
CA ASN A 337 39.45 -23.36 -25.56
C ASN A 337 40.78 -23.91 -24.98
N GLU A 338 40.80 -25.15 -24.50
CA GLU A 338 42.05 -25.82 -24.08
C GLU A 338 42.88 -26.23 -25.31
N THR A 339 43.73 -25.33 -25.78
CA THR A 339 44.64 -25.55 -26.93
C THR A 339 45.91 -26.34 -26.61
N GLU A 340 46.20 -26.63 -25.34
CA GLU A 340 47.39 -27.39 -24.93
C GLU A 340 46.98 -28.68 -24.22
N ALA A 341 47.20 -29.82 -24.89
CA ALA A 341 47.08 -31.13 -24.28
C ALA A 341 48.17 -31.29 -23.21
N MET A 342 47.89 -30.88 -21.97
CA MET A 342 48.68 -31.31 -20.83
C MET A 342 48.50 -32.84 -20.70
N GLU A 343 49.62 -33.57 -20.71
CA GLU A 343 49.66 -35.05 -20.65
C GLU A 343 49.04 -35.64 -19.36
N ASP A 344 48.73 -34.79 -18.38
CA ASP A 344 48.09 -35.15 -17.12
C ASP A 344 46.82 -34.27 -16.98
N GLY A 345 45.66 -34.91 -17.05
CA GLY A 345 44.34 -34.29 -17.23
C GLY A 345 44.16 -32.88 -16.67
N GLY A 346 44.05 -31.92 -17.59
CA GLY A 346 43.89 -30.50 -17.27
C GLY A 346 42.62 -30.19 -16.46
N PRO A 347 42.47 -28.93 -16.03
CA PRO A 347 41.33 -28.48 -15.21
C PRO A 347 39.97 -28.78 -15.85
N THR A 348 39.89 -28.90 -17.17
CA THR A 348 38.66 -29.30 -17.86
C THR A 348 38.35 -30.79 -17.73
N GLN A 349 39.35 -31.67 -17.76
CA GLN A 349 39.13 -33.11 -17.50
C GLN A 349 38.66 -33.35 -16.07
N LEU A 350 39.15 -32.56 -15.11
CA LEU A 350 38.70 -32.60 -13.71
C LEU A 350 37.26 -32.11 -13.51
N LEU A 351 36.74 -31.23 -14.38
CA LEU A 351 35.35 -30.77 -14.33
C LEU A 351 34.36 -31.79 -14.90
N TRP A 352 34.81 -32.62 -15.85
CA TRP A 352 34.02 -33.72 -16.40
C TRP A 352 33.94 -34.94 -15.47
N GLN A 353 34.89 -35.10 -14.55
CA GLN A 353 34.90 -36.13 -13.51
C GLN A 353 33.96 -35.76 -12.36
#